data_AF-A0A955RBA3-F1
#
_entry.id   AF-A0A955RBA3-F1
#
_cell.length_a   1.000
_cell.length_b   1.000
_cell.length_c   1.000
_cell.angle_alpha   90.00
_cell.angle_beta   90.00
_cell.angle_gamma   90.00
#
_symmetry.space_group_name_H-M   'P 1'
#
loop_
_entity.id
_entity.type
_entity.pdbx_description
1 polymer ?
#
loop_
_entity_poly.entity_id
_entity_poly.type
_entity_poly.pdbx_seq_one_letter_code
_entity_poly.pdbx_strand_id
1 'polypeptide(L)'
;WGGEEFVVAAPGLDEVAGMELGRRMAQALRDTRLVVNERRVPITGSIGVAIRERDDTPDSLVDRADHAMYAAKATGRDRVCTVDDSISRPAEPEIAEVEV
;
A
#
# COMPACT_ATOMS: atom_id res chain seq x y z
N TRP A 1 4.81 3.47 -12.40
CA TRP A 1 3.60 4.06 -12.99
C TRP A 1 3.14 3.30 -14.24
N GLY A 2 2.82 2.01 -14.10
CA GLY A 2 1.93 1.32 -15.04
C GLY A 2 0.48 1.74 -14.71
N GLY A 3 -0.46 1.62 -15.65
CA GLY A 3 -1.81 2.21 -15.57
C GLY A 3 -2.75 1.69 -14.46
N GLU A 4 -2.22 1.07 -13.40
CA GLU A 4 -2.96 0.46 -12.29
C GLU A 4 -2.61 1.09 -10.93
N GLU A 5 -1.84 2.20 -10.93
CA GLU A 5 -1.35 2.88 -9.72
C GLU A 5 -2.02 4.25 -9.55
N PHE A 6 -2.48 4.52 -8.33
CA PHE A 6 -3.13 5.79 -7.95
C PHE A 6 -2.49 6.33 -6.67
N VAL A 7 -2.37 7.65 -6.58
CA VAL A 7 -1.86 8.34 -5.39
C VAL A 7 -2.94 9.26 -4.83
N VAL A 8 -3.14 9.21 -3.51
CA VAL A 8 -4.05 10.11 -2.79
C VAL A 8 -3.25 10.92 -1.78
N ALA A 9 -3.23 12.25 -1.95
CA ALA A 9 -2.68 13.17 -0.97
C ALA A 9 -3.79 13.68 -0.03
N ALA A 10 -3.64 13.44 1.28
CA ALA A 10 -4.62 13.81 2.29
C ALA A 10 -3.98 14.66 3.40
N PRO A 11 -3.96 16.00 3.27
CA PRO A 11 -3.34 16.87 4.27
C PRO A 11 -4.13 16.88 5.58
N GLY A 12 -3.41 17.05 6.70
CA GLY A 12 -4.01 17.20 8.04
C GLY A 12 -4.40 15.89 8.71
N LEU A 13 -3.96 14.75 8.19
CA LEU A 13 -4.15 13.44 8.81
C LEU A 13 -2.87 12.99 9.51
N ASP A 14 -3.03 12.43 10.72
CA ASP A 14 -2.01 11.63 11.38
C ASP A 14 -2.07 10.18 10.88
N GLU A 15 -1.21 9.32 11.43
CA GLU A 15 -1.11 7.91 11.01
C GLU A 15 -2.41 7.15 11.22
N VAL A 16 -3.07 7.34 12.36
CA VAL A 16 -4.32 6.65 12.69
C VAL A 16 -5.42 7.03 11.70
N ALA A 17 -5.58 8.34 11.44
CA ALA A 17 -6.57 8.83 10.50
C ALA A 17 -6.23 8.46 9.05
N GLY A 18 -4.95 8.46 8.68
CA GLY A 18 -4.48 8.00 7.37
C GLY A 18 -4.77 6.52 7.13
N MET A 19 -4.53 5.67 8.13
CA MET A 19 -4.85 4.24 8.07
C MET A 19 -6.35 4.00 7.97
N GLU A 20 -7.16 4.75 8.71
CA GLU A 20 -8.62 4.65 8.61
C GLU A 20 -9.13 5.07 7.23
N LEU A 21 -8.58 6.14 6.65
CA LEU A 21 -8.88 6.54 5.28
C LEU A 21 -8.55 5.42 4.29
N GLY A 22 -7.37 4.80 4.41
CA GLY A 22 -6.97 3.66 3.59
C GLY A 22 -7.93 2.48 3.72
N ARG A 23 -8.37 2.14 4.95
CA ARG A 23 -9.31 1.04 5.19
C ARG A 23 -10.67 1.29 4.55
N ARG A 24 -11.15 2.53 4.63
CA ARG A 24 -12.40 2.95 3.97
C ARG A 24 -12.31 2.84 2.46
N MET A 25 -11.17 3.21 1.86
CA MET A 25 -10.94 3.02 0.42
C MET A 25 -10.92 1.54 0.04
N ALA A 26 -10.18 0.70 0.78
CA ALA A 26 -10.15 -0.74 0.55
C ALA A 26 -11.55 -1.36 0.63
N GLN A 27 -12.34 -0.98 1.64
CA GLN A 27 -13.72 -1.44 1.78
C GLN A 27 -14.60 -1.00 0.60
N ALA A 28 -14.51 0.26 0.18
CA ALA A 28 -15.26 0.76 -0.97
C ALA A 28 -14.93 0.01 -2.26
N LEU A 29 -13.65 -0.35 -2.47
CA LEU A 29 -13.24 -1.19 -3.60
C LEU A 29 -13.85 -2.60 -3.52
N ARG A 30 -13.80 -3.24 -2.34
CA ARG A 30 -14.41 -4.56 -2.11
C ARG A 30 -15.92 -4.58 -2.34
N ASP A 31 -16.61 -3.49 -2.03
CA ASP A 31 -18.05 -3.35 -2.22
C ASP A 31 -18.41 -3.01 -3.68
N THR A 32 -17.43 -2.56 -4.46
CA THR A 32 -17.60 -2.22 -5.87
C THR A 32 -17.63 -3.47 -6.75
N ARG A 33 -18.53 -3.46 -7.74
CA ARG A 33 -18.56 -4.43 -8.83
C ARG A 33 -18.50 -3.65 -10.14
N LEU A 34 -17.38 -3.73 -10.84
CA LEU A 34 -17.24 -3.10 -12.15
C LEU A 34 -18.05 -3.89 -13.17
N VAL A 35 -18.78 -3.19 -14.04
CA VAL A 35 -19.49 -3.81 -15.15
C VAL A 35 -18.60 -3.73 -16.39
N VAL A 36 -18.10 -4.88 -16.84
CA VAL A 36 -17.27 -5.01 -18.03
C VAL A 36 -17.88 -6.06 -18.94
N ASN A 37 -18.27 -5.68 -20.17
CA ASN A 37 -18.95 -6.58 -21.12
C ASN A 37 -20.13 -7.33 -20.47
N GLU A 38 -21.01 -6.57 -19.79
CA GLU A 38 -22.21 -7.08 -19.08
C GLU A 38 -21.91 -8.03 -17.90
N ARG A 39 -20.63 -8.27 -17.56
CA ARG A 39 -20.22 -9.07 -16.41
C ARG A 39 -19.85 -8.18 -15.23
N ARG A 40 -20.24 -8.60 -14.03
CA ARG A 40 -19.85 -7.95 -12.77
C ARG A 40 -18.52 -8.53 -12.29
N VAL A 41 -17.47 -7.72 -12.31
CA VAL A 41 -16.12 -8.10 -11.88
C VAL A 41 -15.83 -7.46 -10.52
N PRO A 42 -15.54 -8.23 -9.46
CA PRO A 42 -15.08 -7.68 -8.20
C PRO A 42 -13.69 -7.09 -8.36
N ILE A 43 -13.41 -6.01 -7.63
CA ILE A 43 -12.09 -5.40 -7.56
C ILE A 43 -11.64 -5.29 -6.10
N THR A 44 -10.34 -5.26 -5.91
CA THR A 44 -9.70 -5.01 -4.61
C THR A 44 -8.50 -4.09 -4.82
N GLY A 45 -7.99 -3.51 -3.74
CA GLY A 45 -6.80 -2.66 -3.77
C GLY A 45 -5.83 -3.04 -2.67
N SER A 46 -4.54 -3.01 -2.98
CA SER A 46 -3.48 -3.02 -1.95
C SER A 46 -3.02 -1.57 -1.78
N ILE A 47 -3.08 -1.04 -0.56
CA ILE A 47 -2.87 0.38 -0.29
C ILE A 47 -1.71 0.52 0.69
N GLY A 48 -0.74 1.35 0.35
CA GLY A 48 0.30 1.78 1.27
C GLY A 48 0.02 3.18 1.80
N VAL A 49 0.21 3.37 3.10
CA VAL A 49 0.02 4.65 3.78
C VAL A 49 1.35 5.11 4.36
N ALA A 50 1.71 6.37 4.08
CA ALA A 50 2.86 7.04 4.68
C ALA A 50 2.45 8.42 5.19
N ILE A 51 2.93 8.77 6.37
CA ILE A 51 2.75 10.10 6.96
C ILE A 51 3.98 10.94 6.67
N ARG A 52 3.75 12.18 6.23
CA ARG A 52 4.83 13.12 5.93
C ARG A 52 5.63 13.43 7.19
N GLU A 53 6.93 13.22 7.10
CA GLU A 53 7.94 13.58 8.08
C GLU A 53 8.59 14.91 7.70
N ARG A 54 9.38 15.47 8.64
CA ARG A 54 9.97 16.81 8.48
C ARG A 54 10.88 16.92 7.26
N ASP A 55 11.66 15.87 7.01
CA ASP A 55 12.72 15.85 6.01
C ASP A 55 12.30 15.15 4.71
N ASP A 56 11.03 14.78 4.57
CA ASP A 56 10.51 14.21 3.33
C ASP A 56 10.54 15.22 2.17
N THR A 57 11.06 14.75 1.04
CA THR A 57 10.68 15.25 -0.28
C THR A 57 9.38 14.56 -0.74
N PRO A 58 8.65 15.14 -1.72
CA PRO A 58 7.50 14.47 -2.33
C PRO A 58 7.84 13.06 -2.84
N ASP A 59 9.01 12.87 -3.44
CA ASP A 59 9.45 11.57 -3.95
C ASP A 59 9.66 10.58 -2.80
N SER A 60 10.37 10.97 -1.74
CA SER A 60 10.60 10.09 -0.59
C SER A 60 9.32 9.69 0.15
N LEU A 61 8.32 10.58 0.20
CA LEU A 61 7.01 10.26 0.79
C LEU A 61 6.25 9.24 -0.07
N VAL A 62 6.29 9.41 -1.39
CA VAL A 62 5.67 8.48 -2.34
C VAL A 62 6.38 7.13 -2.30
N ASP A 63 7.71 7.10 -2.25
CA ASP A 63 8.49 5.85 -2.14
C ASP A 63 8.14 5.09 -0.86
N ARG A 64 8.01 5.77 0.28
CA ARG A 64 7.57 5.12 1.53
C ARG A 64 6.16 4.54 1.42
N ALA A 65 5.23 5.25 0.78
CA ALA A 65 3.89 4.73 0.51
C ALA A 65 3.93 3.52 -0.45
N ASP A 66 4.80 3.54 -1.46
CA ASP A 66 4.97 2.42 -2.39
C ASP A 66 5.55 1.18 -1.69
N HIS A 67 6.58 1.35 -0.84
CA HIS A 67 7.12 0.29 0.00
C HIS A 67 6.04 -0.36 0.88
N ALA A 68 5.20 0.47 1.53
CA ALA A 68 4.08 -0.02 2.32
C ALA A 68 3.03 -0.75 1.45
N MET A 69 2.74 -0.26 0.24
CA MET A 69 1.86 -0.93 -0.72
C MET A 69 2.45 -2.28 -1.16
N TYR A 70 3.76 -2.34 -1.39
CA TYR A 70 4.46 -3.57 -1.74
C TYR A 70 4.33 -4.59 -0.60
N ALA A 71 4.49 -4.18 0.65
CA ALA A 71 4.23 -5.04 1.81
C ALA A 71 2.78 -5.55 1.83
N ALA A 72 1.79 -4.68 1.53
CA ALA A 72 0.40 -5.11 1.38
C ALA A 72 0.24 -6.18 0.29
N LYS A 73 0.89 -6.03 -0.86
CA LYS A 73 0.88 -7.01 -1.96
C LYS A 73 1.55 -8.33 -1.55
N ALA A 74 2.73 -8.26 -0.93
CA ALA A 74 3.53 -9.42 -0.53
C ALA A 74 2.89 -10.23 0.60
N THR A 75 2.17 -9.58 1.51
CA THR A 75 1.56 -10.25 2.66
C THR A 75 0.17 -10.83 2.39
N GLY A 76 -0.36 -10.69 1.18
CA GLY A 76 -1.59 -11.35 0.74
C GLY A 76 -2.59 -10.45 0.00
N ARG A 77 -2.20 -9.24 -0.41
CA ARG A 77 -3.03 -8.26 -1.14
C ARG A 77 -4.28 -7.85 -0.35
N ASP A 78 -5.14 -7.05 -0.99
CA ASP A 78 -6.42 -6.57 -0.48
C ASP A 78 -6.37 -6.05 0.97
N ARG A 79 -5.40 -5.19 1.25
CA ARG A 79 -5.15 -4.66 2.60
C ARG A 79 -4.44 -3.31 2.57
N VAL A 80 -4.35 -2.74 3.75
CA VAL A 80 -3.68 -1.47 4.01
C VAL A 80 -2.49 -1.75 4.92
N CYS A 81 -1.32 -1.24 4.57
CA CYS A 81 -0.11 -1.35 5.38
C CYS A 81 0.56 0.02 5.55
N THR A 82 1.32 0.17 6.63
CA THR A 82 2.33 1.23 6.78
C THR A 82 3.73 0.69 6.55
N VAL A 83 4.74 1.56 6.58
CA VAL A 83 6.15 1.15 6.49
C VAL A 83 6.52 0.25 7.68
N ASP A 84 5.99 0.49 8.87
CA ASP A 84 6.31 -0.31 10.06
C ASP A 84 5.82 -1.77 9.94
N ASP A 85 4.70 -2.00 9.26
CA ASP A 85 4.19 -3.34 8.96
C ASP A 85 5.16 -4.15 8.07
N SER A 86 6.00 -3.47 7.28
CA SER A 86 7.02 -4.11 6.44
C SER A 86 8.26 -4.55 7.24
N ILE A 87 8.56 -3.89 8.36
CA ILE A 87 9.74 -4.13 9.20
C ILE A 87 9.43 -5.11 10.34
N SER A 88 8.17 -5.23 10.77
CA SER A 88 7.74 -6.12 11.86
C SER A 88 7.75 -7.63 11.51
N ARG A 89 8.08 -8.02 10.27
CA ARG A 89 8.35 -9.43 9.92
C ARG A 89 9.86 -9.67 9.91
N PRO A 90 10.36 -10.81 10.42
CA PRO A 90 11.77 -11.14 10.25
C PRO A 90 12.09 -11.09 8.76
N ALA A 91 13.09 -10.28 8.40
CA ALA A 91 13.69 -10.30 7.08
C ALA A 91 14.01 -11.76 6.73
N GLU A 92 13.47 -12.26 5.62
CA GLU A 92 13.90 -13.56 5.09
C GLU A 92 15.42 -13.51 4.89
N PRO A 93 16.15 -14.61 5.18
CA PRO A 93 17.59 -14.56 5.33
C PRO A 93 18.26 -14.14 4.02
N GLU A 94 19.18 -13.20 4.14
CA GLU A 94 20.19 -12.88 3.14
C GLU A 94 20.85 -14.19 2.70
N ILE A 95 20.61 -14.61 1.46
CA ILE A 95 21.25 -15.77 0.86
C ILE A 95 22.77 -15.52 0.87
N ALA A 96 23.47 -16.16 1.81
CA ALA A 96 24.92 -16.20 1.82
C ALA A 96 25.37 -16.84 0.50
N GLU A 97 26.08 -16.07 -0.31
CA GLU A 97 26.82 -16.59 -1.45
C GLU A 97 27.75 -17.69 -0.95
N VAL A 98 27.50 -18.91 -1.41
CA VAL A 98 28.44 -20.02 -1.26
C VAL A 98 29.51 -19.81 -2.31
N GLU A 99 30.65 -19.23 -1.92
CA GLU A 99 31.88 -19.37 -2.68
C GLU A 99 32.30 -20.85 -2.68
N VAL A 100 32.51 -21.39 -3.87
CA VAL A 100 33.07 -22.72 -4.14
C VAL A 100 34.57 -22.62 -4.31
#